data_AF-A0A538G1Z6-F1
#
_entry.id   AF-A0A538G1Z6-F1
#
_cell.length_a   1.000
_cell.length_b   1.000
_cell.length_c   1.000
_cell.angle_alpha   90.00
_cell.angle_beta   90.00
_cell.angle_gamma   90.00
#
_symmetry.space_group_name_H-M   'P 1'
#
loop_
_entity.id
_entity.type
_entity.pdbx_description
1 polymer ?
#
loop_
_entity_poly.entity_id
_entity_poly.type
_entity_poly.pdbx_seq_one_letter_code
_entity_poly.pdbx_strand_id
1 'polypeptide(L)'
;MAIAVLALVGAPAEARVPGRTISGDAIRITTPSGWRRAGALSICSDPHQVLALARSRHELPAGNASHYRGGLILVLESSGNTFPARQRFRLAASPMRFEGCCDQPTGPGYEFTFRERGRDFYAFIDAPNRDVATEAVAILNTLRVSPR
;
A
#
# COMPACT_ATOMS: atom_id res chain seq x y z
N MET A 1 -49.47 27.06 3.79
CA MET A 1 -48.50 26.42 4.70
C MET A 1 -47.75 25.36 3.90
N ALA A 2 -46.45 25.55 3.70
CA ALA A 2 -45.61 24.60 2.96
C ALA A 2 -44.77 23.81 3.96
N ILE A 3 -44.86 22.48 3.93
CA ILE A 3 -44.04 21.58 4.75
C ILE A 3 -42.85 21.17 3.90
N ALA A 4 -41.65 21.65 4.26
CA ALA A 4 -40.40 21.22 3.67
C ALA A 4 -39.98 19.88 4.31
N VAL A 5 -39.93 18.81 3.53
CA VAL A 5 -39.38 17.51 3.93
C VAL A 5 -37.89 17.52 3.60
N LEU A 6 -37.04 17.70 4.61
CA LEU A 6 -35.59 17.52 4.47
C LEU A 6 -35.27 16.02 4.38
N ALA A 7 -34.90 15.57 3.17
CA ALA A 7 -34.31 14.27 2.97
C ALA A 7 -32.84 14.29 3.45
N LEU A 8 -32.56 13.65 4.59
CA LEU A 8 -31.21 13.34 5.04
C LEU A 8 -30.65 12.23 4.14
N VAL A 9 -29.80 12.61 3.18
CA VAL A 9 -29.00 11.67 2.38
C VAL A 9 -27.90 11.10 3.28
N GLY A 10 -28.14 9.92 3.84
CA GLY A 10 -27.12 9.15 4.56
C GLY A 10 -26.03 8.70 3.58
N ALA A 11 -24.85 9.31 3.65
CA ALA A 11 -23.67 8.79 2.98
C ALA A 11 -23.35 7.40 3.57
N PRO A 12 -23.03 6.38 2.76
CA PRO A 12 -22.67 5.08 3.28
C PRO A 12 -21.38 5.23 4.09
N ALA A 13 -21.41 4.78 5.33
CA ALA A 13 -20.23 4.74 6.18
C ALA A 13 -19.21 3.81 5.53
N GLU A 14 -18.22 4.38 4.83
CA GLU A 14 -16.99 3.67 4.50
C GLU A 14 -16.43 3.14 5.81
N ALA A 15 -16.39 1.81 5.95
CA ALA A 15 -15.82 1.14 7.10
C ALA A 15 -14.40 1.66 7.32
N ARG A 16 -14.25 2.61 8.26
CA ARG A 16 -12.94 3.09 8.69
C ARG A 16 -12.29 1.92 9.41
N VAL A 17 -11.23 1.38 8.82
CA VAL A 17 -10.32 0.48 9.54
C VAL A 17 -9.80 1.28 10.74
N PRO A 18 -10.15 0.92 12.00
CA PRO A 18 -9.54 1.57 13.15
C PRO A 18 -8.03 1.29 13.06
N GLY A 19 -7.23 2.34 13.01
CA GLY A 19 -5.83 2.18 12.61
C GLY A 19 -4.97 3.40 12.85
N ARG A 20 -3.67 3.16 12.83
CA ARG A 20 -2.64 4.21 12.88
C ARG A 20 -2.40 4.72 11.47
N THR A 21 -2.40 6.04 11.31
CA THR A 21 -1.97 6.66 10.07
C THR A 21 -0.44 6.77 10.03
N ILE A 22 0.16 6.29 8.96
CA ILE A 22 1.60 6.36 8.68
C ILE A 22 1.79 7.23 7.42
N SER A 23 2.63 8.26 7.51
CA SER A 23 2.92 9.17 6.39
C SER A 23 4.29 8.85 5.80
N GLY A 24 4.38 8.70 4.48
CA GLY A 24 5.61 8.74 3.70
C GLY A 24 5.69 10.04 2.90
N ASP A 25 6.70 10.14 2.02
CA ASP A 25 7.05 11.40 1.35
C ASP A 25 5.97 11.91 0.39
N ALA A 26 5.27 11.00 -0.29
CA ALA A 26 4.18 11.31 -1.22
C ALA A 26 2.82 10.70 -0.82
N ILE A 27 2.81 9.84 0.19
CA ILE A 27 1.65 9.00 0.51
C ILE A 27 1.33 8.99 2.00
N ARG A 28 0.07 8.79 2.31
CA ARG A 28 -0.41 8.51 3.65
C ARG A 28 -1.26 7.25 3.62
N ILE A 29 -1.08 6.37 4.60
CA ILE A 29 -1.80 5.10 4.66
C ILE A 29 -2.27 4.83 6.09
N THR A 30 -3.40 4.17 6.24
CA THR A 30 -3.94 3.77 7.54
C THR A 30 -3.78 2.28 7.71
N THR A 31 -3.17 1.86 8.81
CA THR A 31 -2.86 0.45 9.06
C THR A 31 -3.53 -0.03 10.35
N PRO A 32 -4.02 -1.27 10.41
CA PRO A 32 -4.50 -1.85 11.66
C PRO A 32 -3.35 -2.07 12.65
N SER A 33 -3.69 -2.48 13.87
CA SER A 33 -2.70 -2.96 14.84
C SER A 33 -1.90 -4.14 14.24
N GLY A 34 -0.58 -4.17 14.47
CA GLY A 34 0.29 -5.24 13.96
C GLY A 34 0.98 -4.92 12.64
N TRP A 35 0.76 -3.74 12.07
CA TRP A 35 1.58 -3.20 10.98
C TRP A 35 2.39 -2.00 11.45
N ARG A 36 3.65 -1.96 11.04
CA ARG A 36 4.64 -0.94 11.41
C ARG A 36 5.47 -0.55 10.21
N ARG A 37 6.15 0.58 10.31
CA ARG A 37 7.09 1.01 9.28
C ARG A 37 8.23 -0.01 9.16
N ALA A 38 8.60 -0.31 7.93
CA ALA A 38 9.84 -0.97 7.61
C ALA A 38 10.82 0.07 7.03
N GLY A 39 12.11 -0.14 7.28
CA GLY A 39 13.19 0.68 6.75
C GLY A 39 13.30 0.58 5.23
N ALA A 40 14.37 1.14 4.68
CA ALA A 40 14.62 1.05 3.25
C ALA A 40 14.68 -0.42 2.80
N LEU A 41 13.76 -0.76 1.89
CA LEU A 41 13.70 -2.00 1.11
C LEU A 41 14.22 -1.78 -0.30
N SER A 42 14.44 -0.55 -0.74
CA SER A 42 15.03 -0.24 -2.04
C SER A 42 16.05 0.88 -1.91
N ILE A 43 17.21 0.68 -2.54
CA ILE A 43 18.28 1.68 -2.70
C ILE A 43 18.21 2.40 -4.05
N CYS A 44 17.22 2.08 -4.88
CA CYS A 44 17.12 2.66 -6.22
C CYS A 44 16.59 4.09 -6.20
N SER A 45 17.14 4.92 -7.08
CA SER A 45 16.75 6.32 -7.27
C SER A 45 15.49 6.47 -8.13
N ASP A 46 15.22 5.51 -9.02
CA ASP A 46 13.96 5.36 -9.75
C ASP A 46 13.75 3.86 -10.09
N PRO A 47 12.63 3.25 -9.70
CA PRO A 47 11.60 3.78 -8.82
C PRO A 47 12.11 3.89 -7.37
N HIS A 48 11.88 5.03 -6.71
CA HIS A 48 12.33 5.28 -5.34
C HIS A 48 11.26 4.88 -4.33
N GLN A 49 11.69 4.39 -3.16
CA GLN A 49 10.78 4.02 -2.09
C GLN A 49 10.12 5.25 -1.45
N VAL A 50 8.79 5.27 -1.43
CA VAL A 50 8.02 6.27 -0.68
C VAL A 50 7.47 5.72 0.63
N LEU A 51 7.30 4.40 0.74
CA LEU A 51 6.88 3.74 1.96
C LEU A 51 7.20 2.25 1.94
N ALA A 52 7.58 1.72 3.10
CA ALA A 52 7.55 0.29 3.38
C ALA A 52 6.84 0.02 4.72
N LEU A 53 6.03 -1.03 4.75
CA LEU A 53 5.36 -1.52 5.94
C LEU A 53 5.64 -3.01 6.12
N ALA A 54 5.73 -3.43 7.37
CA ALA A 54 5.80 -4.83 7.75
C ALA A 54 4.73 -5.17 8.77
N ARG A 55 4.18 -6.38 8.64
CA ARG A 55 3.28 -6.96 9.63
C ARG A 55 4.08 -7.40 10.86
N SER A 56 4.47 -6.45 11.70
CA SER A 56 5.30 -6.63 12.88
C SER A 56 4.75 -5.83 14.06
N ARG A 57 5.12 -6.23 15.29
CA ARG A 57 4.82 -5.45 16.50
C ARG A 57 5.69 -4.21 16.63
N HIS A 58 6.89 -4.25 16.06
CA HIS A 58 7.91 -3.20 16.13
C HIS A 58 8.29 -2.72 14.72
N GLU A 59 8.84 -1.52 14.62
CA GLU A 59 9.43 -1.05 13.37
C GLU A 59 10.60 -1.94 12.98
N LEU A 60 10.71 -2.26 11.69
CA LEU A 60 11.81 -3.06 11.16
C LEU A 60 12.88 -2.13 10.60
N PRO A 61 14.13 -2.16 11.10
CA PRO A 61 15.20 -1.33 10.56
C PRO A 61 15.57 -1.73 9.12
N ALA A 62 16.27 -0.84 8.43
CA ALA A 62 16.83 -1.11 7.10
C ALA A 62 17.77 -2.35 7.15
N GLY A 63 17.78 -3.14 6.07
CA GLY A 63 18.58 -4.38 5.95
C GLY A 63 17.88 -5.65 6.43
N ASN A 64 16.98 -5.57 7.42
CA ASN A 64 16.24 -6.74 7.90
C ASN A 64 14.92 -6.97 7.16
N ALA A 65 14.40 -5.93 6.53
CA ALA A 65 13.05 -5.97 5.98
C ALA A 65 12.95 -6.79 4.68
N SER A 66 13.99 -6.86 3.85
CA SER A 66 13.99 -7.66 2.59
C SER A 66 13.92 -9.18 2.82
N HIS A 67 14.37 -9.62 3.99
CA HIS A 67 14.30 -11.03 4.43
C HIS A 67 13.08 -11.32 5.32
N TYR A 68 12.24 -10.31 5.59
CA TYR A 68 11.09 -10.48 6.45
C TYR A 68 9.97 -11.25 5.74
N ARG A 69 9.54 -12.38 6.32
CA ARG A 69 8.51 -13.25 5.74
C ARG A 69 7.13 -13.12 6.42
N GLY A 70 6.97 -12.17 7.33
CA GLY A 70 5.72 -12.00 8.08
C GLY A 70 4.62 -11.22 7.35
N GLY A 71 4.95 -10.65 6.18
CA GLY A 71 4.08 -9.76 5.41
C GLY A 71 4.72 -8.38 5.23
N LEU A 72 4.88 -7.95 3.98
CA LEU A 72 5.45 -6.67 3.59
C LEU A 72 4.56 -5.97 2.57
N ILE A 73 4.50 -4.64 2.69
CA ILE A 73 3.97 -3.75 1.65
C ILE A 73 5.10 -2.78 1.29
N LEU A 74 5.46 -2.72 0.02
CA LEU A 74 6.43 -1.77 -0.51
C LEU A 74 5.74 -0.89 -1.54
N VAL A 75 5.81 0.43 -1.37
CA VAL A 75 5.32 1.39 -2.36
C VAL A 75 6.49 2.20 -2.88
N LEU A 76 6.65 2.20 -4.20
CA LEU A 76 7.68 2.94 -4.92
C LEU A 76 7.01 3.97 -5.82
N GLU A 77 7.56 5.18 -5.91
CA GLU A 77 7.19 6.17 -6.93
C GLU A 77 8.21 6.11 -8.07
N SER A 78 7.71 6.13 -9.30
CA SER A 78 8.54 6.13 -10.51
C SER A 78 8.36 7.41 -11.33
N SER A 79 9.40 7.80 -12.06
CA SER A 79 9.31 8.88 -13.03
C SER A 79 9.19 8.32 -14.46
N GLY A 80 8.33 8.93 -15.28
CA GLY A 80 8.30 8.64 -16.73
C GLY A 80 7.52 7.39 -17.16
N ASN A 81 6.73 6.78 -16.27
CA ASN A 81 5.86 5.66 -16.62
C ASN A 81 4.50 6.12 -17.17
N THR A 82 3.68 5.20 -17.70
CA THR A 82 2.31 5.51 -18.15
C THR A 82 1.29 4.61 -17.45
N PHE A 83 1.26 4.64 -16.12
CA PHE A 83 0.39 3.75 -15.35
C PHE A 83 -1.10 4.10 -15.48
N PRO A 84 -1.98 3.07 -15.36
CA PRO A 84 -3.41 3.28 -15.38
C PRO A 84 -3.86 4.07 -14.15
N ALA A 85 -4.94 4.85 -14.29
CA ALA A 85 -5.55 5.55 -13.16
C ALA A 85 -5.95 4.56 -12.06
N ARG A 86 -5.69 4.92 -10.79
CA ARG A 86 -5.89 4.03 -9.64
C ARG A 86 -7.33 3.52 -9.58
N GLN A 87 -7.47 2.20 -9.65
CA GLN A 87 -8.67 1.47 -9.28
C GLN A 87 -8.53 0.93 -7.86
N ARG A 88 -9.64 0.45 -7.26
CA ARG A 88 -9.54 -0.31 -6.00
C ARG A 88 -8.69 -1.55 -6.21
N PHE A 89 -7.68 -1.73 -5.36
CA PHE A 89 -6.79 -2.89 -5.43
C PHE A 89 -7.56 -4.16 -5.08
N ARG A 90 -7.31 -5.23 -5.85
CA ARG A 90 -7.91 -6.55 -5.66
C ARG A 90 -6.83 -7.60 -5.91
N LEU A 91 -6.77 -8.62 -5.07
CA LEU A 91 -5.83 -9.72 -5.29
C LEU A 91 -6.15 -10.46 -6.59
N ALA A 92 -5.13 -10.74 -7.38
CA ALA A 92 -5.19 -11.74 -8.42
C ALA A 92 -5.42 -13.14 -7.81
N ALA A 93 -5.90 -14.08 -8.61
CA ALA A 93 -6.15 -15.45 -8.16
C ALA A 93 -4.88 -16.14 -7.64
N SER A 94 -3.75 -15.89 -8.30
CA SER A 94 -2.45 -16.48 -7.99
C SER A 94 -1.40 -15.37 -7.82
N PRO A 95 -0.45 -15.53 -6.88
CA PRO A 95 0.70 -14.65 -6.79
C PRO A 95 1.61 -14.83 -8.01
N MET A 96 2.32 -13.76 -8.37
CA MET A 96 3.42 -13.81 -9.31
C MET A 96 4.74 -14.02 -8.58
N ARG A 97 5.79 -14.41 -9.29
CA ARG A 97 7.13 -14.53 -8.71
C ARG A 97 7.90 -13.24 -8.96
N PHE A 98 8.34 -12.60 -7.88
CA PHE A 98 9.27 -11.49 -7.94
C PHE A 98 10.69 -12.02 -8.08
N GLU A 99 11.41 -11.53 -9.09
CA GLU A 99 12.83 -11.84 -9.30
C GLU A 99 13.74 -10.92 -8.46
N GLY A 100 13.19 -9.82 -7.95
CA GLY A 100 13.89 -8.85 -7.12
C GLY A 100 14.83 -7.99 -7.94
N CYS A 101 14.45 -6.75 -8.22
CA CYS A 101 15.42 -5.69 -8.50
C CYS A 101 15.52 -4.77 -7.28
N CYS A 102 16.68 -4.21 -6.99
CA CYS A 102 16.82 -3.16 -5.97
C CYS A 102 16.30 -3.54 -4.56
N ASP A 103 16.64 -4.71 -4.02
CA ASP A 103 16.21 -5.20 -2.68
C ASP A 103 14.69 -5.37 -2.48
N GLN A 104 13.90 -5.36 -3.57
CA GLN A 104 12.50 -5.79 -3.55
C GLN A 104 12.37 -7.19 -2.91
N PRO A 105 11.25 -7.47 -2.21
CA PRO A 105 10.95 -8.81 -1.74
C PRO A 105 11.05 -9.82 -2.90
N THR A 106 11.74 -10.94 -2.68
CA THR A 106 11.86 -12.02 -3.67
C THR A 106 10.95 -13.18 -3.30
N GLY A 107 10.38 -13.82 -4.33
CA GLY A 107 9.44 -14.93 -4.15
C GLY A 107 8.00 -14.58 -4.53
N PRO A 108 7.01 -15.37 -4.06
CA PRO A 108 5.61 -15.16 -4.42
C PRO A 108 5.06 -13.85 -3.84
N GLY A 109 4.40 -13.04 -4.67
CA GLY A 109 3.71 -11.84 -4.21
C GLY A 109 2.78 -11.24 -5.24
N TYR A 110 2.32 -10.02 -4.97
CA TYR A 110 1.37 -9.27 -5.80
C TYR A 110 1.91 -7.89 -6.14
N GLU A 111 1.91 -7.56 -7.43
CA GLU A 111 2.28 -6.23 -7.92
C GLU A 111 1.03 -5.48 -8.39
N PHE A 112 1.00 -4.18 -8.09
CA PHE A 112 0.03 -3.24 -8.62
C PHE A 112 0.74 -2.02 -9.18
N THR A 113 0.34 -1.61 -10.38
CA THR A 113 0.73 -0.32 -10.95
C THR A 113 -0.45 0.62 -10.94
N PHE A 114 -0.24 1.87 -10.53
CA PHE A 114 -1.31 2.85 -10.52
C PHE A 114 -0.79 4.27 -10.62
N ARG A 115 -1.63 5.13 -11.19
CA ARG A 115 -1.45 6.58 -11.26
C ARG A 115 -2.49 7.28 -10.42
N GLU A 116 -2.05 8.25 -9.63
CA GLU A 116 -2.93 9.14 -8.87
C GLU A 116 -2.25 10.49 -8.63
N ARG A 117 -3.03 11.58 -8.76
CA ARG A 117 -2.54 12.97 -8.56
C ARG A 117 -1.25 13.30 -9.34
N GLY A 118 -1.10 12.77 -10.55
CA GLY A 118 0.06 13.04 -11.41
C GLY A 118 1.34 12.29 -11.04
N ARG A 119 1.25 11.26 -10.18
CA ARG A 119 2.37 10.41 -9.76
C ARG A 119 2.12 8.95 -10.17
N ASP A 120 3.19 8.23 -10.47
CA ASP A 120 3.19 6.83 -10.86
C ASP A 120 3.77 5.96 -9.77
N PHE A 121 3.03 4.92 -9.38
CA PHE A 121 3.43 4.04 -8.30
C PHE A 121 3.41 2.57 -8.67
N TYR A 122 4.41 1.86 -8.15
CA TYR A 122 4.35 0.44 -7.90
C TYR A 122 3.95 0.18 -6.45
N ALA A 123 3.08 -0.79 -6.21
CA ALA A 123 2.87 -1.37 -4.90
C ALA A 123 3.10 -2.88 -4.95
N PHE A 124 3.98 -3.37 -4.10
CA PHE A 124 4.30 -4.79 -3.95
C PHE A 124 3.78 -5.29 -2.61
N ILE A 125 3.21 -6.50 -2.62
CA ILE A 125 2.86 -7.26 -1.44
C ILE A 125 3.64 -8.57 -1.47
N ASP A 126 4.47 -8.80 -0.47
CA ASP A 126 5.00 -10.12 -0.12
C ASP A 126 4.26 -10.60 1.12
N ALA A 127 3.66 -11.78 1.06
CA ALA A 127 2.83 -12.31 2.13
C ALA A 127 3.00 -13.84 2.27
N PRO A 128 3.07 -14.37 3.50
CA PRO A 128 3.23 -15.80 3.72
C PRO A 128 1.98 -16.62 3.36
N ASN A 129 0.81 -15.98 3.28
CA ASN A 129 -0.45 -16.61 2.94
C ASN A 129 -1.48 -15.59 2.41
N ARG A 130 -2.60 -16.10 1.90
CA ARG A 130 -3.67 -15.30 1.28
C ARG A 130 -4.40 -14.37 2.25
N ASP A 131 -4.48 -14.74 3.53
CA ASP A 131 -5.13 -13.91 4.54
C ASP A 131 -4.31 -12.64 4.80
N VAL A 132 -2.99 -12.77 4.96
CA VAL A 132 -2.08 -11.62 5.08
C VAL A 132 -2.07 -10.78 3.81
N ALA A 133 -2.11 -11.41 2.63
CA ALA A 133 -2.22 -10.68 1.37
C ALA A 133 -3.54 -9.87 1.28
N THR A 134 -4.65 -10.44 1.76
CA THR A 134 -5.97 -9.78 1.78
C THR A 134 -5.96 -8.59 2.74
N GLU A 135 -5.36 -8.76 3.92
CA GLU A 135 -5.14 -7.68 4.89
C GLU A 135 -4.28 -6.56 4.27
N ALA A 136 -3.19 -6.91 3.59
CA ALA A 136 -2.30 -5.95 2.94
C ALA A 136 -3.00 -5.17 1.80
N VAL A 137 -3.87 -5.82 1.02
CA VAL A 137 -4.71 -5.14 0.02
C VAL A 137 -5.72 -4.20 0.68
N ALA A 138 -6.31 -4.58 1.80
CA ALA A 138 -7.20 -3.69 2.55
C ALA A 138 -6.45 -2.43 3.03
N ILE A 139 -5.22 -2.59 3.49
CA ILE A 139 -4.33 -1.48 3.87
C ILE A 139 -4.00 -0.60 2.66
N LEU A 140 -3.59 -1.16 1.53
CA LEU A 140 -3.32 -0.40 0.29
C LEU A 140 -4.53 0.42 -0.17
N ASN A 141 -5.74 -0.11 -0.01
CA ASN A 141 -6.96 0.62 -0.35
C ASN A 141 -7.23 1.85 0.55
N THR A 142 -6.53 2.00 1.68
CA THR A 142 -6.58 3.22 2.51
C THR A 142 -5.62 4.32 2.05
N LEU A 143 -4.74 4.02 1.10
CA LEU A 143 -3.69 4.91 0.63
C LEU A 143 -4.28 6.21 0.06
N ARG A 144 -3.72 7.35 0.48
CA ARG A 144 -3.99 8.68 -0.04
C ARG A 144 -2.69 9.26 -0.59
N VAL A 145 -2.74 9.75 -1.82
CA VAL A 145 -1.60 10.39 -2.50
C VAL A 145 -1.71 11.90 -2.37
N SER A 146 -0.61 12.54 -1.96
CA SER A 146 -0.47 13.99 -1.97
C SER A 146 -0.22 14.50 -3.40
N PRO A 147 -0.77 15.67 -3.79
CA PRO A 147 -0.41 16.30 -5.05
C PRO A 147 1.11 16.51 -5.21
N ARG A 148 1.56 16.66 -6.46
CA ARG A 148 2.88 17.26 -6.74
C ARG A 148 2.86 18.76 -6.49
#